data_AF-A0A955YKY8-F1
#
_entry.id   AF-A0A955YKY8-F1
#
_cell.length_a   1.000
_cell.length_b   1.000
_cell.length_c   1.000
_cell.angle_alpha   90.00
_cell.angle_beta   90.00
_cell.angle_gamma   90.00
#
_symmetry.space_group_name_H-M   'P 1'
#
loop_
_entity.id
_entity.type
_entity.pdbx_description
1 polymer ?
#
loop_
_entity_poly.entity_id
_entity_poly.type
_entity_poly.pdbx_seq_one_letter_code
_entity_poly.pdbx_strand_id
1 'polypeptide(L)'
;MLEPQQYDFGGQVTRGAYVVASSVWNGLSTDPTLLWAFFRAQRTAFANTPFRHPHGAPVVMAQVRQLDPRWAGLTRMQALVRGVVKQLNPVLAACAGRRIGVALALPEDMGPHTLRKVRGGLSALEETVRAEVEAQGGPAGCAVHTEARGHAAGAYCVMQAAHAVASGALDVTIVLGVDTYYDPAIVAQLLAEERILDTKAHDAFLPGEGAAALVLAAGDITGPRRWSAMAEVRAVGTCDEPATLDNDTRMLGMGLSRACHAATAKLRRAGGELDWWMTDMTPEHLRAREFQLAWPRVAQGLMPPTATLDHLPSQLGDLGAASIPTGIALACESFRHSGSSARNCLVTASSVGHARAAVLVHACGAPGDAPHG
;
A
#
# COMPACT_ATOMS: atom_id res chain seq x y z
N MET A 1 -21.40 -14.09 -5.37
CA MET A 1 -20.54 -12.89 -5.35
C MET A 1 -20.76 -12.25 -3.99
N LEU A 2 -19.73 -12.22 -3.14
CA LEU A 2 -19.84 -11.69 -1.78
C LEU A 2 -20.18 -10.19 -1.82
N GLU A 3 -20.94 -9.71 -0.84
CA GLU A 3 -21.14 -8.26 -0.68
C GLU A 3 -19.82 -7.60 -0.31
N PRO A 4 -19.53 -6.39 -0.83
CA PRO A 4 -18.32 -5.68 -0.46
C PRO A 4 -18.36 -5.35 1.03
N GLN A 5 -17.23 -5.50 1.71
CA GLN A 5 -17.10 -4.96 3.06
C GLN A 5 -16.73 -3.48 2.97
N GLN A 6 -17.46 -2.65 3.71
CA GLN A 6 -17.22 -1.21 3.78
C GLN A 6 -17.00 -0.81 5.22
N TYR A 7 -15.89 -0.12 5.48
CA TYR A 7 -15.62 0.52 6.77
C TYR A 7 -15.39 2.00 6.54
N ASP A 8 -16.11 2.81 7.31
CA ASP A 8 -16.11 4.25 7.14
C ASP A 8 -15.70 4.91 8.46
N PHE A 9 -14.61 5.66 8.39
CA PHE A 9 -13.94 6.28 9.51
C PHE A 9 -14.07 7.82 9.49
N GLY A 10 -14.64 8.39 8.43
CA GLY A 10 -14.87 9.84 8.28
C GLY A 10 -16.25 10.31 8.78
N GLY A 11 -16.35 11.57 9.23
CA GLY A 11 -17.60 12.19 9.72
C GLY A 11 -17.61 12.40 11.24
N GLN A 12 -18.78 12.53 11.89
CA GLN A 12 -18.95 12.73 13.34
C GLN A 12 -18.60 11.48 14.19
N VAL A 13 -17.52 10.76 13.83
CA VAL A 13 -16.90 9.81 14.74
C VAL A 13 -15.96 10.64 15.61
N THR A 14 -16.19 10.68 16.92
CA THR A 14 -15.38 11.46 17.87
C THR A 14 -13.90 11.06 17.89
N ARG A 15 -13.54 9.92 17.27
CA ARG A 15 -12.18 9.43 17.03
C ARG A 15 -12.01 8.90 15.59
N GLY A 16 -11.73 9.78 14.64
CA GLY A 16 -11.27 9.38 13.29
C GLY A 16 -9.86 8.78 13.31
N ALA A 17 -9.44 8.16 12.19
CA ALA A 17 -8.11 7.57 12.03
C ALA A 17 -7.25 8.43 11.09
N TYR A 18 -6.09 8.89 11.58
CA TYR A 18 -5.22 9.82 10.87
C TYR A 18 -3.84 9.24 10.68
N VAL A 19 -3.29 9.40 9.47
CA VAL A 19 -1.87 9.17 9.19
C VAL A 19 -1.09 10.32 9.81
N VAL A 20 -0.19 10.03 10.74
CA VAL A 20 0.64 11.02 11.45
C VAL A 20 2.12 10.93 11.11
N ALA A 21 2.52 9.81 10.49
CA ALA A 21 3.85 9.60 9.95
C ALA A 21 3.80 8.54 8.85
N SER A 22 4.78 8.60 7.95
CA SER A 22 5.02 7.58 6.94
C SER A 22 6.51 7.42 6.68
N SER A 23 6.90 6.23 6.24
CA SER A 23 8.26 5.89 5.82
C SER A 23 8.19 5.00 4.58
N VAL A 24 9.18 5.07 3.71
CA VAL A 24 9.22 4.28 2.47
C VAL A 24 10.64 3.80 2.19
N TRP A 25 10.74 2.66 1.53
CA TRP A 25 11.97 2.24 0.87
C TRP A 25 11.61 1.39 -0.35
N ASN A 26 11.84 1.94 -1.53
CA ASN A 26 11.62 1.26 -2.80
C ASN A 26 12.73 1.63 -3.80
N GLY A 27 12.63 1.14 -5.04
CA GLY A 27 13.64 1.38 -6.06
C GLY A 27 13.87 2.87 -6.43
N LEU A 28 12.95 3.78 -6.10
CA LEU A 28 13.12 5.23 -6.34
C LEU A 28 13.75 5.96 -5.16
N SER A 29 13.32 5.67 -3.92
CA SER A 29 13.70 6.47 -2.75
C SER A 29 13.57 5.71 -1.43
N THR A 30 14.33 6.18 -0.43
CA THR A 30 14.24 5.81 1.00
C THR A 30 13.55 6.88 1.84
N ASP A 31 13.07 7.94 1.21
CA ASP A 31 12.48 9.11 1.86
C ASP A 31 11.15 9.45 1.18
N PRO A 32 10.03 9.64 1.93
CA PRO A 32 8.72 9.92 1.36
C PRO A 32 8.68 11.20 0.52
N THR A 33 9.32 12.28 0.97
CA THR A 33 9.31 13.56 0.25
C THR A 33 10.06 13.45 -1.08
N LEU A 34 11.23 12.80 -1.09
CA LEU A 34 11.96 12.50 -2.32
C LEU A 34 11.21 11.52 -3.23
N LEU A 35 10.52 10.52 -2.66
CA LEU A 35 9.66 9.63 -3.43
C LEU A 35 8.58 10.44 -4.17
N TRP A 36 7.88 11.34 -3.48
CA TRP A 36 6.88 12.23 -4.08
C TRP A 36 7.51 13.11 -5.18
N ALA A 37 8.66 13.74 -4.92
CA ALA A 37 9.32 14.59 -5.90
C ALA A 37 9.72 13.82 -7.17
N PHE A 38 10.31 12.63 -7.02
CA PHE A 38 10.67 11.77 -8.14
C PHE A 38 9.46 11.21 -8.88
N PHE A 39 8.40 10.88 -8.15
CA PHE A 39 7.13 10.44 -8.74
C PHE A 39 6.54 11.54 -9.62
N ARG A 40 6.41 12.76 -9.10
CA ARG A 40 5.94 13.94 -9.85
C ARG A 40 6.83 14.29 -11.04
N ALA A 41 8.14 14.08 -10.93
CA ALA A 41 9.11 14.27 -12.01
C ALA A 41 9.15 13.10 -13.01
N GLN A 42 8.24 12.13 -12.90
CA GLN A 42 8.14 10.98 -13.81
C GLN A 42 9.44 10.17 -13.91
N ARG A 43 10.19 10.08 -12.79
CA ARG A 43 11.41 9.26 -12.71
C ARG A 43 11.05 7.80 -12.53
N THR A 44 11.88 6.90 -13.06
CA THR A 44 11.69 5.45 -12.97
C THR A 44 12.83 4.78 -12.20
N ALA A 45 12.51 3.67 -11.53
CA ALA A 45 13.47 2.89 -10.74
C ALA A 45 14.12 1.72 -11.50
N PHE A 46 13.69 1.47 -12.75
CA PHE A 46 14.02 0.26 -13.48
C PHE A 46 15.53 0.13 -13.76
N ALA A 47 16.07 -1.05 -13.46
CA ALA A 47 17.47 -1.38 -13.71
C ALA A 47 17.63 -2.87 -14.02
N ASN A 48 18.70 -3.19 -14.75
CA ASN A 48 19.11 -4.57 -14.98
C ASN A 48 19.47 -5.26 -13.65
N THR A 49 19.09 -6.52 -13.55
CA THR A 49 19.43 -7.40 -12.43
C THR A 49 20.48 -8.46 -12.83
N PRO A 50 21.03 -9.21 -11.87
CA PRO A 50 21.82 -10.41 -12.17
C PRO A 50 21.01 -11.56 -12.77
N PHE A 51 19.69 -11.56 -12.65
CA PHE A 51 18.83 -12.59 -13.25
C PHE A 51 18.81 -12.46 -14.78
N ARG A 52 18.52 -13.57 -15.46
CA ARG A 52 18.58 -13.66 -16.92
C ARG A 52 17.32 -14.31 -17.47
N HIS A 53 16.79 -13.75 -18.55
CA HIS A 53 15.82 -14.43 -19.39
C HIS A 53 16.47 -15.66 -20.05
N PRO A 54 15.68 -16.65 -20.52
CA PRO A 54 16.21 -17.84 -21.20
C PRO A 54 17.12 -17.55 -22.40
N HIS A 55 16.93 -16.41 -23.07
CA HIS A 55 17.74 -15.95 -24.21
C HIS A 55 18.98 -15.13 -23.81
N GLY A 56 19.23 -14.96 -22.51
CA GLY A 56 20.46 -14.36 -21.98
C GLY A 56 20.39 -12.85 -21.71
N ALA A 57 19.31 -12.15 -22.05
CA ALA A 57 19.14 -10.76 -21.64
C ALA A 57 18.94 -10.64 -20.12
N PRO A 58 19.39 -9.53 -19.49
CA PRO A 58 19.12 -9.28 -18.08
C PRO A 58 17.62 -9.05 -17.83
N VAL A 59 17.12 -9.59 -16.73
CA VAL A 59 15.78 -9.23 -16.22
C VAL A 59 15.83 -7.79 -15.69
N VAL A 60 14.86 -6.98 -16.06
CA VAL A 60 14.68 -5.60 -15.57
C VAL A 60 13.72 -5.59 -14.39
N MET A 61 14.10 -4.89 -13.32
CA MET A 61 13.26 -4.69 -12.13
C MET A 61 13.40 -3.28 -11.56
N ALA A 62 12.40 -2.82 -10.84
CA ALA A 62 12.49 -1.67 -9.95
C ALA A 62 12.97 -2.09 -8.53
N GLN A 63 14.13 -2.74 -8.48
CA GLN A 63 14.75 -3.26 -7.26
C GLN A 63 15.29 -2.15 -6.35
N VAL A 64 15.39 -2.43 -5.05
CA VAL A 64 16.12 -1.61 -4.09
C VAL A 64 17.62 -1.86 -4.22
N ARG A 65 18.30 -0.96 -4.93
CA ARG A 65 19.72 -1.10 -5.30
C ARG A 65 20.70 -0.92 -4.13
N GLN A 66 20.26 -0.35 -3.01
CA GLN A 66 21.09 -0.14 -1.82
C GLN A 66 21.25 -1.42 -0.98
N LEU A 67 20.45 -2.45 -1.22
CA LEU A 67 20.58 -3.74 -0.53
C LEU A 67 21.65 -4.61 -1.19
N ASP A 68 22.28 -5.48 -0.40
CA ASP A 68 23.28 -6.44 -0.91
C ASP A 68 22.63 -7.32 -2.00
N PRO A 69 23.19 -7.38 -3.22
CA PRO A 69 22.62 -8.16 -4.33
C PRO A 69 22.66 -9.69 -4.07
N ARG A 70 23.37 -10.15 -3.03
CA ARG A 70 23.37 -11.56 -2.62
C ARG A 70 22.20 -11.91 -1.71
N TRP A 71 21.53 -10.91 -1.12
CA TRP A 71 20.31 -11.15 -0.37
C TRP A 71 19.17 -11.42 -1.35
N ALA A 72 18.25 -12.30 -0.98
CA ALA A 72 17.06 -12.67 -1.75
C ALA A 72 15.87 -12.91 -0.83
N GLY A 73 14.66 -12.78 -1.37
CA GLY A 73 13.40 -13.15 -0.72
C GLY A 73 13.27 -12.60 0.71
N LEU A 74 13.06 -13.49 1.68
CA LEU A 74 12.86 -13.14 3.10
C LEU A 74 13.96 -12.24 3.67
N THR A 75 15.23 -12.50 3.36
CA THR A 75 16.34 -11.69 3.89
C THR A 75 16.24 -10.24 3.43
N ARG A 76 15.82 -10.02 2.18
CA ARG A 76 15.57 -8.67 1.65
C ARG A 76 14.35 -8.04 2.30
N MET A 77 13.25 -8.78 2.44
CA MET A 77 12.05 -8.30 3.15
C MET A 77 12.40 -7.85 4.57
N GLN A 78 13.18 -8.63 5.32
CA GLN A 78 13.63 -8.25 6.66
C GLN A 78 14.48 -6.97 6.64
N ALA A 79 15.38 -6.80 5.65
CA ALA A 79 16.16 -5.58 5.52
C ALA A 79 15.30 -4.34 5.20
N LEU A 80 14.31 -4.50 4.32
CA LEU A 80 13.34 -3.45 3.98
C LEU A 80 12.52 -3.04 5.20
N VAL A 81 11.97 -4.02 5.93
CA VAL A 81 11.24 -3.81 7.19
C VAL A 81 12.08 -3.04 8.19
N ARG A 82 13.32 -3.48 8.45
CA ARG A 82 14.23 -2.78 9.38
C ARG A 82 14.41 -1.33 8.96
N GLY A 83 14.65 -1.10 7.68
CA GLY A 83 14.89 0.23 7.15
C GLY A 83 13.69 1.18 7.28
N VAL A 84 12.49 0.73 6.95
CA VAL A 84 11.29 1.60 7.04
C VAL A 84 10.88 1.83 8.49
N VAL A 85 10.92 0.81 9.36
CA VAL A 85 10.59 0.99 10.79
C VAL A 85 11.61 1.89 11.48
N LYS A 86 12.90 1.80 11.14
CA LYS A 86 13.95 2.72 11.62
C LYS A 86 13.64 4.19 11.33
N GLN A 87 13.05 4.51 10.18
CA GLN A 87 12.68 5.88 9.83
C GLN A 87 11.56 6.43 10.72
N LEU A 88 10.77 5.57 11.38
CA LEU A 88 9.68 5.97 12.28
C LEU A 88 10.14 6.31 13.70
N ASN A 89 11.44 6.22 14.01
CA ASN A 89 12.01 6.41 15.35
C ASN A 89 11.45 7.66 16.09
N PRO A 90 11.40 8.87 15.50
CA PRO A 90 10.88 10.03 16.23
C PRO A 90 9.45 9.86 16.76
N VAL A 91 8.62 9.11 16.03
CA VAL A 91 7.23 8.85 16.40
C VAL A 91 7.13 7.67 17.37
N LEU A 92 7.93 6.62 17.16
CA LEU A 92 7.97 5.45 18.04
C LEU A 92 8.54 5.78 19.42
N ALA A 93 9.53 6.67 19.53
CA ALA A 93 10.02 7.15 20.81
C ALA A 93 8.97 7.98 21.58
N ALA A 94 8.13 8.75 20.87
CA ALA A 94 7.03 9.52 21.46
C ALA A 94 5.82 8.66 21.87
N CYS A 95 5.92 7.36 21.68
CA CYS A 95 4.87 6.37 21.83
C CYS A 95 4.95 5.63 23.18
N ALA A 96 5.90 6.00 24.04
CA ALA A 96 6.08 5.41 25.37
C ALA A 96 4.77 5.43 26.19
N GLY A 97 4.44 4.28 26.79
CA GLY A 97 3.23 4.11 27.61
C GLY A 97 1.91 4.02 26.83
N ARG A 98 1.94 4.02 25.49
CA ARG A 98 0.75 3.85 24.64
C ARG A 98 0.57 2.39 24.21
N ARG A 99 -0.68 2.01 23.92
CA ARG A 99 -1.02 0.72 23.32
C ARG A 99 -0.78 0.77 21.81
N ILE A 100 0.17 -0.03 21.34
CA ILE A 100 0.59 -0.06 19.93
C ILE A 100 0.41 -1.47 19.37
N GLY A 101 -0.08 -1.53 18.14
CA GLY A 101 -0.06 -2.74 17.33
C GLY A 101 0.60 -2.49 15.97
N VAL A 102 0.93 -3.57 15.28
CA VAL A 102 1.38 -3.56 13.90
C VAL A 102 0.46 -4.42 13.06
N ALA A 103 -0.02 -3.87 11.95
CA ALA A 103 -0.70 -4.60 10.89
C ALA A 103 0.27 -4.74 9.71
N LEU A 104 0.73 -5.97 9.46
CA LEU A 104 1.77 -6.33 8.50
C LEU A 104 1.13 -6.94 7.25
N ALA A 105 1.16 -6.20 6.14
CA ALA A 105 0.73 -6.62 4.82
C ALA A 105 1.86 -7.36 4.08
N LEU A 106 1.53 -8.54 3.56
CA LEU A 106 2.47 -9.51 3.02
C LEU A 106 2.00 -10.08 1.66
N PRO A 107 2.95 -10.64 0.88
CA PRO A 107 2.62 -11.37 -0.35
C PRO A 107 1.70 -12.57 -0.06
N GLU A 108 0.93 -13.03 -1.05
CA GLU A 108 -0.06 -14.12 -0.87
C GLU A 108 0.59 -15.44 -0.47
N ASP A 109 1.78 -15.72 -0.98
CA ASP A 109 2.53 -16.94 -0.67
C ASP A 109 3.00 -16.98 0.80
N MET A 110 2.96 -15.88 1.53
CA MET A 110 3.27 -15.84 2.98
C MET A 110 2.05 -16.15 3.86
N GLY A 111 0.92 -16.57 3.27
CA GLY A 111 -0.32 -16.85 3.98
C GLY A 111 -0.39 -18.17 4.74
N PRO A 112 -1.44 -18.35 5.57
CA PRO A 112 -1.60 -19.52 6.45
C PRO A 112 -1.75 -20.84 5.69
N HIS A 113 -2.18 -20.80 4.42
CA HIS A 113 -2.34 -21.97 3.57
C HIS A 113 -1.03 -22.44 2.89
N THR A 114 0.10 -21.76 3.15
CA THR A 114 1.38 -22.11 2.54
C THR A 114 2.13 -23.21 3.30
N LEU A 115 3.01 -23.91 2.58
CA LEU A 115 3.91 -24.96 3.06
C LEU A 115 4.68 -24.55 4.33
N ARG A 116 4.99 -25.55 5.18
CA ARG A 116 5.68 -25.38 6.48
C ARG A 116 7.00 -24.59 6.41
N LYS A 117 7.74 -24.66 5.30
CA LYS A 117 8.98 -23.90 5.09
C LYS A 117 8.73 -22.39 5.01
N VAL A 118 7.62 -21.96 4.40
CA VAL A 118 7.25 -20.55 4.25
C VAL A 118 6.69 -19.98 5.55
N ARG A 119 6.01 -20.80 6.36
CA ARG A 119 5.59 -20.42 7.73
C ARG A 119 6.77 -20.03 8.64
N GLY A 120 7.93 -20.67 8.48
CA GLY A 120 9.15 -20.26 9.19
C GLY A 120 9.60 -18.84 8.80
N GLY A 121 9.36 -18.44 7.55
CA GLY A 121 9.64 -17.09 7.08
C GLY A 121 8.70 -16.04 7.67
N LEU A 122 7.41 -16.35 7.79
CA LEU A 122 6.42 -15.47 8.42
C LEU A 122 6.83 -15.14 9.87
N SER A 123 7.08 -16.16 10.69
CA SER A 123 7.49 -15.94 12.09
C SER A 123 8.79 -15.15 12.21
N ALA A 124 9.76 -15.39 11.33
CA ALA A 124 11.01 -14.64 11.32
C ALA A 124 10.83 -13.16 10.91
N LEU A 125 9.84 -12.87 10.07
CA LEU A 125 9.51 -11.50 9.66
C LEU A 125 8.74 -10.76 10.76
N GLU A 126 7.75 -11.41 11.39
CA GLU A 126 7.08 -10.86 12.57
C GLU A 126 8.07 -10.55 13.69
N GLU A 127 9.02 -11.44 13.95
CA GLU A 127 10.05 -11.21 14.95
C GLU A 127 10.96 -10.04 14.58
N THR A 128 11.29 -9.90 13.30
CA THR A 128 12.03 -8.72 12.81
C THR A 128 11.25 -7.43 13.04
N VAL A 129 9.93 -7.44 12.81
CA VAL A 129 9.06 -6.29 13.10
C VAL A 129 9.06 -5.96 14.59
N ARG A 130 8.84 -6.94 15.47
CA ARG A 130 8.82 -6.71 16.93
C ARG A 130 10.15 -6.15 17.42
N ALA A 131 11.25 -6.80 17.05
CA ALA A 131 12.60 -6.40 17.45
C ALA A 131 12.94 -4.99 16.96
N GLU A 132 12.58 -4.64 15.73
CA GLU A 132 12.87 -3.30 15.21
C GLU A 132 11.98 -2.23 15.86
N VAL A 133 10.68 -2.50 16.07
CA VAL A 133 9.80 -1.54 16.77
C VAL A 133 10.33 -1.26 18.18
N GLU A 134 10.75 -2.30 18.91
CA GLU A 134 11.37 -2.16 20.23
C GLU A 134 12.70 -1.40 20.17
N ALA A 135 13.57 -1.72 19.21
CA ALA A 135 14.86 -1.06 19.02
C ALA A 135 14.72 0.45 18.72
N GLN A 136 13.61 0.88 18.10
CA GLN A 136 13.30 2.28 17.82
C GLN A 136 12.49 2.97 18.92
N GLY A 137 12.41 2.39 20.12
CA GLY A 137 11.77 2.98 21.29
C GLY A 137 10.27 2.73 21.42
N GLY A 138 9.70 1.86 20.58
CA GLY A 138 8.35 1.34 20.75
C GLY A 138 8.23 0.37 21.94
N PRO A 139 7.00 0.00 22.34
CA PRO A 139 6.78 -0.93 23.44
C PRO A 139 7.25 -2.34 23.05
N ALA A 140 7.95 -3.00 23.98
CA ALA A 140 8.34 -4.40 23.85
C ALA A 140 7.11 -5.30 23.66
N GLY A 141 7.26 -6.34 22.84
CA GLY A 141 6.22 -7.34 22.63
C GLY A 141 4.94 -6.82 21.98
N CYS A 142 5.01 -5.77 21.14
CA CYS A 142 3.85 -5.27 20.43
C CYS A 142 3.17 -6.38 19.59
N ALA A 143 1.84 -6.36 19.55
CA ALA A 143 1.08 -7.33 18.76
C ALA A 143 1.30 -7.08 17.27
N VAL A 144 1.63 -8.14 16.52
CA VAL A 144 1.76 -8.10 15.06
C VAL A 144 0.64 -8.95 14.47
N HIS A 145 -0.23 -8.32 13.69
CA HIS A 145 -1.29 -8.97 12.93
C HIS A 145 -0.90 -8.97 11.45
N THR A 146 -0.97 -10.13 10.80
CA THR A 146 -0.48 -10.28 9.43
C THR A 146 -1.63 -10.50 8.45
N GLU A 147 -1.62 -9.79 7.32
CA GLU A 147 -2.49 -10.05 6.18
C GLU A 147 -1.64 -10.45 4.98
N ALA A 148 -1.76 -11.72 4.55
CA ALA A 148 -1.06 -12.26 3.40
C ALA A 148 -2.02 -12.37 2.21
N ARG A 149 -2.35 -11.21 1.64
CA ARG A 149 -3.29 -11.06 0.52
C ARG A 149 -2.66 -10.32 -0.65
N GLY A 150 -1.34 -10.34 -0.77
CA GLY A 150 -0.63 -9.63 -1.85
C GLY A 150 -0.97 -8.15 -1.88
N HIS A 151 -1.24 -7.61 -3.06
CA HIS A 151 -1.47 -6.19 -3.29
C HIS A 151 -2.55 -5.57 -2.39
N ALA A 152 -3.68 -6.27 -2.23
CA ALA A 152 -4.79 -5.78 -1.41
C ALA A 152 -4.50 -5.83 0.09
N ALA A 153 -3.50 -6.59 0.55
CA ALA A 153 -3.20 -6.79 1.98
C ALA A 153 -3.07 -5.47 2.75
N GLY A 154 -2.39 -4.47 2.15
CA GLY A 154 -2.21 -3.18 2.78
C GLY A 154 -3.53 -2.49 3.14
N ALA A 155 -4.57 -2.62 2.32
CA ALA A 155 -5.87 -2.05 2.62
C ALA A 155 -6.61 -2.79 3.75
N TYR A 156 -6.50 -4.12 3.81
CA TYR A 156 -7.02 -4.91 4.95
C TYR A 156 -6.30 -4.53 6.25
N CYS A 157 -4.99 -4.31 6.21
CA CYS A 157 -4.24 -3.79 7.34
C CYS A 157 -4.67 -2.37 7.74
N VAL A 158 -4.86 -1.46 6.77
CA VAL A 158 -5.40 -0.11 7.05
C VAL A 158 -6.78 -0.18 7.69
N MET A 159 -7.67 -1.04 7.20
CA MET A 159 -9.02 -1.24 7.74
C MET A 159 -8.99 -1.66 9.21
N GLN A 160 -8.19 -2.68 9.54
CA GLN A 160 -8.04 -3.18 10.91
C GLN A 160 -7.39 -2.14 11.83
N ALA A 161 -6.32 -1.50 11.36
CA ALA A 161 -5.58 -0.48 12.10
C ALA A 161 -6.45 0.76 12.39
N ALA A 162 -7.14 1.26 11.37
CA ALA A 162 -8.04 2.40 11.50
C ALA A 162 -9.19 2.08 12.47
N HIS A 163 -9.77 0.87 12.39
CA HIS A 163 -10.80 0.43 13.34
C HIS A 163 -10.28 0.33 14.78
N ALA A 164 -9.10 -0.27 14.99
CA ALA A 164 -8.50 -0.41 16.32
C ALA A 164 -8.22 0.95 16.97
N VAL A 165 -7.76 1.91 16.18
CA VAL A 165 -7.50 3.28 16.63
C VAL A 165 -8.79 4.06 16.87
N ALA A 166 -9.74 4.01 15.94
CA ALA A 166 -11.01 4.74 16.03
C ALA A 166 -11.87 4.24 17.21
N SER A 167 -11.87 2.94 17.48
CA SER A 167 -12.56 2.34 18.63
C SER A 167 -11.84 2.56 19.97
N GLY A 168 -10.59 3.04 19.95
CA GLY A 168 -9.77 3.19 21.14
C GLY A 168 -9.21 1.88 21.71
N ALA A 169 -9.25 0.78 20.94
CA ALA A 169 -8.61 -0.48 21.30
C ALA A 169 -7.07 -0.34 21.33
N LEU A 170 -6.53 0.42 20.37
CA LEU A 170 -5.14 0.84 20.32
C LEU A 170 -5.07 2.37 20.28
N ASP A 171 -4.00 2.93 20.80
CA ASP A 171 -3.75 4.38 20.72
C ASP A 171 -3.05 4.73 19.40
N VAL A 172 -2.22 3.79 18.91
CA VAL A 172 -1.43 3.92 17.69
C VAL A 172 -1.35 2.57 17.00
N THR A 173 -1.40 2.54 15.68
CA THR A 173 -1.12 1.33 14.90
C THR A 173 -0.17 1.63 13.76
N ILE A 174 0.80 0.76 13.53
CA ILE A 174 1.68 0.81 12.38
C ILE A 174 1.09 -0.09 11.29
N VAL A 175 0.77 0.46 10.12
CA VAL A 175 0.47 -0.34 8.93
C VAL A 175 1.76 -0.46 8.15
N LEU A 176 2.27 -1.67 7.97
CA LEU A 176 3.53 -1.95 7.29
C LEU A 176 3.26 -2.90 6.13
N GLY A 177 3.63 -2.53 4.91
CA GLY A 177 3.61 -3.43 3.75
C GLY A 177 5.02 -3.66 3.24
N VAL A 178 5.34 -4.90 2.86
CA VAL A 178 6.63 -5.28 2.29
C VAL A 178 6.42 -6.36 1.23
N ASP A 179 7.11 -6.21 0.10
CA ASP A 179 7.12 -7.20 -0.98
C ASP A 179 8.43 -7.15 -1.76
N THR A 180 8.82 -8.28 -2.35
CA THR A 180 9.98 -8.36 -3.23
C THR A 180 9.87 -9.53 -4.20
N TYR A 181 10.05 -9.24 -5.48
CA TYR A 181 10.26 -10.26 -6.50
C TYR A 181 11.74 -10.67 -6.64
N TYR A 182 12.65 -10.06 -5.87
CA TYR A 182 14.08 -10.35 -5.93
C TYR A 182 14.39 -11.66 -5.19
N ASP A 183 14.00 -12.77 -5.80
CA ASP A 183 14.28 -14.13 -5.34
C ASP A 183 14.49 -15.04 -6.56
N PRO A 184 15.60 -15.81 -6.63
CA PRO A 184 15.86 -16.69 -7.76
C PRO A 184 14.71 -17.66 -8.10
N ALA A 185 14.02 -18.18 -7.08
CA ALA A 185 12.92 -19.13 -7.28
C ALA A 185 11.68 -18.43 -7.84
N ILE A 186 11.32 -17.26 -7.29
CA ILE A 186 10.20 -16.44 -7.79
C ILE A 186 10.46 -16.00 -9.23
N VAL A 187 11.67 -15.51 -9.51
CA VAL A 187 12.04 -15.08 -10.86
C VAL A 187 12.03 -16.25 -11.85
N ALA A 188 12.56 -17.41 -11.47
CA ALA A 188 12.52 -18.59 -12.33
C ALA A 188 11.08 -19.02 -12.65
N GLN A 189 10.19 -18.97 -11.65
CA GLN A 189 8.77 -19.26 -11.85
C GLN A 189 8.12 -18.24 -12.80
N LEU A 190 8.27 -16.93 -12.54
CA LEU A 190 7.67 -15.89 -13.39
C LEU A 190 8.22 -15.90 -14.82
N LEU A 191 9.48 -16.29 -15.03
CA LEU A 191 10.05 -16.48 -16.36
C LEU A 191 9.46 -17.70 -17.08
N ALA A 192 9.22 -18.80 -16.36
CA ALA A 192 8.57 -19.98 -16.93
C ALA A 192 7.09 -19.72 -17.30
N GLU A 193 6.43 -18.82 -16.56
CA GLU A 193 5.08 -18.34 -16.83
C GLU A 193 5.04 -17.19 -17.86
N GLU A 194 6.19 -16.73 -18.37
CA GLU A 194 6.33 -15.58 -19.28
C GLU A 194 5.76 -14.25 -18.75
N ARG A 195 5.73 -14.08 -17.41
CA ARG A 195 5.10 -12.92 -16.76
C ARG A 195 6.02 -11.74 -16.47
N ILE A 196 7.32 -11.89 -16.73
CA ILE A 196 8.29 -10.78 -16.64
C ILE A 196 8.38 -10.08 -18.00
N LEU A 197 8.09 -8.78 -18.00
CA LEU A 197 8.07 -7.97 -19.21
C LEU A 197 9.44 -7.98 -19.90
N ASP A 198 9.43 -8.27 -21.19
CA ASP A 198 10.59 -8.23 -22.08
C ASP A 198 10.11 -8.00 -23.52
N THR A 199 11.05 -7.86 -24.45
CA THR A 199 10.84 -7.74 -25.89
C THR A 199 9.99 -8.84 -26.52
N LYS A 200 9.84 -10.00 -25.87
CA LYS A 200 9.04 -11.15 -26.36
C LYS A 200 7.75 -11.38 -25.59
N ALA A 201 7.75 -11.10 -24.28
CA ALA A 201 6.60 -11.30 -23.40
C ALA A 201 5.92 -9.95 -23.15
N HIS A 202 4.75 -9.76 -23.73
CA HIS A 202 4.01 -8.50 -23.66
C HIS A 202 2.82 -8.54 -22.70
N ASP A 203 2.26 -9.73 -22.45
CA ASP A 203 1.26 -9.96 -21.40
C ASP A 203 1.97 -10.24 -20.07
N ALA A 204 2.64 -9.20 -19.57
CA ALA A 204 3.63 -9.33 -18.51
C ALA A 204 3.75 -8.01 -17.72
N PHE A 205 4.42 -8.08 -16.57
CA PHE A 205 4.65 -6.92 -15.70
C PHE A 205 6.14 -6.70 -15.41
N LEU A 206 6.47 -5.50 -14.94
CA LEU A 206 7.81 -5.17 -14.44
C LEU A 206 7.86 -5.42 -12.94
N PRO A 207 8.68 -6.37 -12.44
CA PRO A 207 8.76 -6.63 -11.02
C PRO A 207 9.38 -5.45 -10.26
N GLY A 208 8.77 -5.08 -9.14
CA GLY A 208 9.28 -4.06 -8.22
C GLY A 208 9.75 -4.66 -6.91
N GLU A 209 10.17 -3.79 -6.01
CA GLU A 209 10.54 -4.14 -4.65
C GLU A 209 10.35 -2.94 -3.73
N GLY A 210 9.84 -3.19 -2.53
CA GLY A 210 9.90 -2.18 -1.50
C GLY A 210 9.13 -2.52 -0.23
N ALA A 211 9.23 -1.59 0.71
CA ALA A 211 8.38 -1.52 1.88
C ALA A 211 7.90 -0.10 2.10
N ALA A 212 6.76 0.04 2.76
CA ALA A 212 6.27 1.30 3.24
C ALA A 212 5.51 1.09 4.56
N ALA A 213 5.63 2.07 5.46
CA ALA A 213 4.94 2.05 6.73
C ALA A 213 4.18 3.36 6.95
N LEU A 214 3.02 3.25 7.58
CA LEU A 214 2.16 4.36 7.98
C LEU A 214 1.91 4.24 9.48
N VAL A 215 1.98 5.35 10.20
CA VAL A 215 1.55 5.41 11.60
C VAL A 215 0.15 6.02 11.64
N LEU A 216 -0.82 5.24 12.11
CA LEU A 216 -2.19 5.68 12.34
C LEU A 216 -2.41 6.01 13.82
N ALA A 217 -3.04 7.15 14.09
CA ALA A 217 -3.41 7.58 15.44
C ALA A 217 -4.81 8.22 15.45
N ALA A 218 -5.43 8.23 16.63
CA ALA A 218 -6.77 8.78 16.80
C ALA A 218 -6.73 10.32 16.80
N GLY A 219 -7.81 10.96 16.37
CA GLY A 219 -7.89 12.42 16.24
C GLY A 219 -7.60 13.21 17.53
N ASP A 220 -7.91 12.66 18.70
CA ASP A 220 -7.61 13.26 20.01
C ASP A 220 -6.11 13.25 20.36
N ILE A 221 -5.30 12.50 19.61
CA ILE A 221 -3.84 12.47 19.68
C ILE A 221 -3.22 13.39 18.60
N THR A 222 -4.02 14.10 17.81
CA THR A 222 -3.56 15.07 16.78
C THR A 222 -3.88 16.52 17.18
N GLY A 223 -3.07 17.49 16.74
CA GLY A 223 -3.29 18.93 17.00
C GLY A 223 -2.01 19.76 17.24
N PRO A 224 -2.09 21.08 17.53
CA PRO A 224 -0.95 22.01 17.58
C PRO A 224 0.13 21.70 18.62
N ARG A 225 -0.20 20.87 19.61
CA ARG A 225 0.72 20.38 20.66
C ARG A 225 0.86 18.86 20.66
N ARG A 226 0.44 18.20 19.58
CA ARG A 226 0.45 16.74 19.39
C ARG A 226 0.97 16.40 17.99
N TRP A 227 0.82 15.16 17.52
CA TRP A 227 1.29 14.83 16.17
C TRP A 227 0.47 15.55 15.10
N SER A 228 1.16 16.06 14.08
CA SER A 228 0.53 16.71 12.93
C SER A 228 -0.06 15.64 12.02
N ALA A 229 -1.37 15.68 11.79
CA ALA A 229 -2.02 14.77 10.87
C ALA A 229 -1.63 15.12 9.42
N MET A 230 -1.16 14.13 8.67
CA MET A 230 -0.80 14.25 7.25
C MET A 230 -2.01 14.00 6.35
N ALA A 231 -2.82 12.99 6.71
CA ALA A 231 -4.06 12.65 6.02
C ALA A 231 -5.04 11.96 6.98
N GLU A 232 -6.33 12.05 6.68
CA GLU A 232 -7.38 11.26 7.32
C GLU A 232 -7.68 10.03 6.45
N VAL A 233 -7.72 8.84 7.06
CA VAL A 233 -8.27 7.64 6.42
C VAL A 233 -9.79 7.76 6.52
N ARG A 234 -10.46 8.06 5.40
CA ARG A 234 -11.92 8.28 5.39
C ARG A 234 -12.69 6.97 5.32
N ALA A 235 -12.27 6.06 4.46
CA ALA A 235 -12.96 4.79 4.27
C ALA A 235 -12.05 3.75 3.62
N VAL A 236 -12.38 2.48 3.87
CA VAL A 236 -11.82 1.33 3.18
C VAL A 236 -12.98 0.50 2.62
N GLY A 237 -12.88 0.13 1.35
CA GLY A 237 -13.77 -0.82 0.71
C GLY A 237 -12.98 -2.04 0.23
N THR A 238 -13.52 -3.24 0.46
CA THR A 238 -12.94 -4.49 -0.01
C THR A 238 -14.01 -5.34 -0.70
N CYS A 239 -13.61 -6.14 -1.68
CA CYS A 239 -14.48 -7.09 -2.35
C CYS A 239 -13.64 -8.17 -3.03
N ASP A 240 -14.23 -9.32 -3.32
CA ASP A 240 -13.59 -10.34 -4.13
C ASP A 240 -14.01 -10.21 -5.60
N GLU A 241 -13.04 -10.39 -6.51
CA GLU A 241 -13.26 -10.67 -7.93
C GLU A 241 -13.14 -12.19 -8.16
N PRO A 242 -14.16 -12.86 -8.72
CA PRO A 242 -14.12 -14.30 -8.99
C PRO A 242 -13.07 -14.72 -10.03
N ALA A 243 -12.75 -13.84 -10.98
CA ALA A 243 -11.74 -14.08 -12.00
C ALA A 243 -10.33 -13.90 -11.44
N THR A 244 -9.51 -14.94 -11.57
CA THR A 244 -8.10 -14.96 -11.18
C THR A 244 -7.25 -15.35 -12.37
N LEU A 245 -5.92 -15.26 -12.25
CA LEU A 245 -5.01 -15.74 -13.30
C LEU A 245 -5.13 -17.25 -13.52
N ASP A 246 -5.44 -18.00 -12.46
CA ASP A 246 -5.44 -19.47 -12.49
C ASP A 246 -6.81 -20.10 -12.86
N ASN A 247 -7.75 -19.32 -13.40
CA ASN A 247 -9.08 -19.84 -13.73
C ASN A 247 -9.67 -19.25 -15.01
N ASP A 248 -10.67 -19.95 -15.57
CA ASP A 248 -11.37 -19.53 -16.79
C ASP A 248 -12.57 -18.60 -16.51
N THR A 249 -12.68 -18.06 -15.29
CA THR A 249 -13.80 -17.19 -14.93
C THR A 249 -13.66 -15.86 -15.65
N ARG A 250 -14.73 -15.42 -16.32
CA ARG A 250 -14.71 -14.17 -17.07
C ARG A 250 -14.48 -12.98 -16.14
N MET A 251 -13.44 -12.19 -16.42
CA MET A 251 -13.18 -10.92 -15.74
C MET A 251 -14.31 -9.91 -16.00
N LEU A 252 -14.98 -9.46 -14.94
CA LEU A 252 -16.06 -8.46 -15.01
C LEU A 252 -15.66 -7.11 -14.39
N GLY A 253 -14.57 -7.09 -13.63
CA GLY A 253 -14.09 -5.95 -12.85
C GLY A 253 -15.09 -5.50 -11.78
N MET A 254 -15.94 -6.42 -11.31
CA MET A 254 -16.97 -6.14 -10.32
C MET A 254 -16.38 -6.02 -8.92
N GLY A 255 -15.38 -6.83 -8.59
CA GLY A 255 -14.66 -6.78 -7.32
C GLY A 255 -14.06 -5.40 -7.11
N LEU A 256 -13.21 -4.95 -8.05
CA LEU A 256 -12.60 -3.62 -7.98
C LEU A 256 -13.65 -2.49 -7.99
N SER A 257 -14.66 -2.56 -8.86
CA SER A 257 -15.74 -1.56 -8.90
C SER A 257 -16.45 -1.44 -7.55
N ARG A 258 -16.81 -2.56 -6.93
CA ARG A 258 -17.55 -2.60 -5.66
C ARG A 258 -16.68 -2.12 -4.50
N ALA A 259 -15.41 -2.50 -4.46
CA ALA A 259 -14.46 -2.00 -3.46
C ALA A 259 -14.33 -0.47 -3.53
N CYS A 260 -14.16 0.09 -4.74
CA CYS A 260 -14.11 1.53 -4.94
C CYS A 260 -15.42 2.25 -4.60
N HIS A 261 -16.57 1.68 -5.00
CA HIS A 261 -17.87 2.26 -4.65
C HIS A 261 -18.10 2.28 -3.14
N ALA A 262 -17.73 1.21 -2.42
CA ALA A 262 -17.76 1.15 -0.97
C ALA A 262 -16.87 2.25 -0.35
N ALA A 263 -15.61 2.36 -0.78
CA ALA A 263 -14.68 3.37 -0.25
C ALA A 263 -15.10 4.82 -0.56
N THR A 264 -15.87 5.05 -1.64
CA THR A 264 -16.28 6.40 -2.09
C THR A 264 -17.74 6.74 -1.79
N ALA A 265 -18.48 5.86 -1.11
CA ALA A 265 -19.93 6.00 -0.93
C ALA A 265 -20.32 7.30 -0.20
N LYS A 266 -19.62 7.68 0.87
CA LYS A 266 -19.88 8.96 1.57
C LYS A 266 -19.51 10.17 0.72
N LEU A 267 -18.36 10.13 0.06
CA LEU A 267 -17.89 11.21 -0.81
C LEU A 267 -18.91 11.50 -1.91
N ARG A 268 -19.41 10.45 -2.58
CA ARG A 268 -20.46 10.55 -3.61
C ARG A 268 -21.76 11.12 -3.06
N ARG A 269 -22.25 10.64 -1.91
CA ARG A 269 -23.49 11.13 -1.29
C ARG A 269 -23.40 12.60 -0.88
N ALA A 270 -22.22 13.07 -0.53
CA ALA A 270 -21.96 14.47 -0.21
C ALA A 270 -21.78 15.36 -1.47
N GLY A 271 -21.85 14.79 -2.67
CA GLY A 271 -21.56 15.51 -3.92
C GLY A 271 -20.10 15.94 -4.04
N GLY A 272 -19.19 15.26 -3.33
CA GLY A 272 -17.76 15.55 -3.40
C GLY A 272 -17.08 14.87 -4.60
N GLU A 273 -15.86 15.31 -4.87
CA GLU A 273 -15.06 14.91 -6.03
C GLU A 273 -13.84 14.08 -5.60
N LEU A 274 -13.46 13.11 -6.44
CA LEU A 274 -12.22 12.36 -6.31
C LEU A 274 -11.13 13.02 -7.18
N ASP A 275 -10.16 13.65 -6.53
CA ASP A 275 -9.13 14.44 -7.22
C ASP A 275 -7.98 13.58 -7.76
N TRP A 276 -7.70 12.46 -7.11
CA TRP A 276 -6.55 11.62 -7.47
C TRP A 276 -6.85 10.14 -7.24
N TRP A 277 -6.62 9.30 -8.25
CA TRP A 277 -6.68 7.85 -8.13
C TRP A 277 -5.28 7.25 -8.41
N MET A 278 -4.69 6.57 -7.42
CA MET A 278 -3.52 5.73 -7.59
C MET A 278 -3.90 4.24 -7.65
N THR A 279 -3.43 3.53 -8.66
CA THR A 279 -3.69 2.09 -8.85
C THR A 279 -2.37 1.32 -9.00
N ASP A 280 -2.40 0.05 -8.58
CA ASP A 280 -1.36 -0.95 -8.80
C ASP A 280 -1.50 -1.68 -10.15
N MET A 281 -2.32 -1.17 -11.08
CA MET A 281 -2.56 -1.80 -12.38
C MET A 281 -1.23 -2.09 -13.12
N THR A 282 -1.05 -3.36 -13.48
CA THR A 282 0.04 -3.82 -14.33
C THR A 282 -0.45 -4.02 -15.78
N PRO A 283 0.45 -4.04 -16.77
CA PRO A 283 0.07 -4.24 -18.18
C PRO A 283 -0.47 -5.63 -18.52
N GLU A 284 -0.44 -6.58 -17.58
CA GLU A 284 -1.02 -7.92 -17.77
C GLU A 284 -2.49 -7.79 -18.17
N HIS A 285 -2.92 -8.57 -19.17
CA HIS A 285 -4.22 -8.49 -19.80
C HIS A 285 -5.34 -8.56 -18.76
N LEU A 286 -5.29 -9.52 -17.85
CA LEU A 286 -6.31 -9.68 -16.82
C LEU A 286 -6.43 -8.43 -15.93
N ARG A 287 -5.29 -7.86 -15.53
CA ARG A 287 -5.18 -6.66 -14.67
C ARG A 287 -5.64 -5.41 -15.40
N ALA A 288 -5.17 -5.20 -16.63
CA ALA A 288 -5.58 -4.10 -17.48
C ALA A 288 -7.09 -4.16 -17.79
N ARG A 289 -7.62 -5.36 -18.11
CA ARG A 289 -9.04 -5.59 -18.40
C ARG A 289 -9.93 -5.33 -17.19
N GLU A 290 -9.52 -5.78 -16.00
CA GLU A 290 -10.21 -5.44 -14.75
C GLU A 290 -10.33 -3.93 -14.58
N PHE A 291 -9.20 -3.23 -14.65
CA PHE A 291 -9.16 -1.79 -14.45
C PHE A 291 -10.00 -1.04 -15.50
N GLN A 292 -9.90 -1.42 -16.77
CA GLN A 292 -10.69 -0.85 -17.86
C GLN A 292 -12.21 -1.02 -17.66
N LEU A 293 -12.64 -2.13 -17.05
CA LEU A 293 -14.05 -2.36 -16.73
C LEU A 293 -14.50 -1.58 -15.48
N ALA A 294 -13.62 -1.45 -14.48
CA ALA A 294 -13.95 -0.78 -13.23
C ALA A 294 -13.89 0.75 -13.33
N TRP A 295 -12.89 1.29 -14.01
CA TRP A 295 -12.63 2.71 -14.18
C TRP A 295 -13.88 3.53 -14.56
N PRO A 296 -14.61 3.25 -15.65
CA PRO A 296 -15.76 4.07 -16.04
C PRO A 296 -16.88 4.04 -15.00
N ARG A 297 -17.09 2.92 -14.29
CA ARG A 297 -18.12 2.79 -13.25
C ARG A 297 -17.78 3.65 -12.04
N VAL A 298 -16.52 3.67 -11.65
CA VAL A 298 -16.01 4.38 -10.47
C VAL A 298 -15.75 5.86 -10.76
N ALA A 299 -15.30 6.22 -11.96
CA ALA A 299 -15.01 7.60 -12.32
C ALA A 299 -16.27 8.41 -12.63
N GLN A 300 -17.32 7.78 -13.17
CA GLN A 300 -18.55 8.46 -13.57
C GLN A 300 -19.16 9.27 -12.43
N GLY A 301 -19.29 10.58 -12.65
CA GLY A 301 -19.86 11.55 -11.71
C GLY A 301 -19.07 11.73 -10.42
N LEU A 302 -17.84 11.25 -10.34
CA LEU A 302 -16.98 11.37 -9.15
C LEU A 302 -15.63 12.01 -9.47
N MET A 303 -15.02 11.69 -10.62
CA MET A 303 -13.74 12.30 -11.03
C MET A 303 -13.99 13.47 -11.99
N PRO A 304 -13.65 14.71 -11.60
CA PRO A 304 -13.72 15.88 -12.48
C PRO A 304 -12.61 15.81 -13.56
N PRO A 305 -12.69 16.62 -14.64
CA PRO A 305 -11.66 16.67 -15.69
C PRO A 305 -10.25 17.06 -15.19
N THR A 306 -10.15 17.71 -14.04
CA THR A 306 -8.90 18.10 -13.39
C THR A 306 -8.30 16.97 -12.54
N ALA A 307 -9.02 15.87 -12.33
CA ALA A 307 -8.54 14.75 -11.55
C ALA A 307 -7.39 14.02 -12.25
N THR A 308 -6.51 13.43 -11.45
CA THR A 308 -5.36 12.66 -11.94
C THR A 308 -5.59 11.16 -11.71
N LEU A 309 -5.12 10.34 -12.64
CA LEU A 309 -5.02 8.89 -12.51
C LEU A 309 -3.56 8.50 -12.70
N ASP A 310 -2.98 7.82 -11.71
CA ASP A 310 -1.60 7.34 -11.78
C ASP A 310 -1.52 5.83 -11.56
N HIS A 311 -0.64 5.19 -12.33
CA HIS A 311 -0.31 3.77 -12.21
C HIS A 311 1.02 3.63 -11.49
N LEU A 312 1.02 3.27 -10.21
CA LEU A 312 2.24 3.14 -9.41
C LEU A 312 3.30 2.26 -10.10
N PRO A 313 2.94 1.12 -10.74
CA PRO A 313 3.93 0.25 -11.37
C PRO A 313 4.68 0.88 -12.55
N SER A 314 4.16 1.95 -13.15
CA SER A 314 4.82 2.65 -14.28
C SER A 314 6.18 3.25 -13.90
N GLN A 315 6.41 3.53 -12.62
CA GLN A 315 7.65 4.12 -12.11
C GLN A 315 8.37 3.23 -11.10
N LEU A 316 7.61 2.43 -10.36
CA LEU A 316 8.07 1.66 -9.21
C LEU A 316 8.09 0.15 -9.45
N GLY A 317 7.65 -0.31 -10.62
CA GLY A 317 7.33 -1.72 -10.84
C GLY A 317 6.21 -2.20 -9.92
N ASP A 318 5.85 -3.46 -10.04
CA ASP A 318 4.87 -4.06 -9.14
C ASP A 318 5.43 -4.14 -7.71
N LEU A 319 4.82 -3.41 -6.77
CA LEU A 319 5.22 -3.38 -5.36
C LEU A 319 4.46 -4.38 -4.49
N GLY A 320 3.54 -5.16 -5.08
CA GLY A 320 2.78 -6.16 -4.34
C GLY A 320 2.15 -5.60 -3.07
N ALA A 321 2.34 -6.25 -1.93
CA ALA A 321 1.80 -5.85 -0.63
C ALA A 321 2.24 -4.46 -0.13
N ALA A 322 3.32 -3.89 -0.68
CA ALA A 322 3.77 -2.53 -0.36
C ALA A 322 3.03 -1.44 -1.17
N SER A 323 2.16 -1.81 -2.13
CA SER A 323 1.49 -0.87 -3.04
C SER A 323 0.58 0.13 -2.30
N ILE A 324 -0.37 -0.36 -1.48
CA ILE A 324 -1.30 0.51 -0.75
C ILE A 324 -0.56 1.46 0.21
N PRO A 325 0.34 0.99 1.09
CA PRO A 325 1.05 1.90 2.00
C PRO A 325 1.93 2.91 1.26
N THR A 326 2.55 2.52 0.14
CA THR A 326 3.35 3.44 -0.69
C THR A 326 2.46 4.53 -1.31
N GLY A 327 1.31 4.15 -1.88
CA GLY A 327 0.35 5.11 -2.42
C GLY A 327 -0.17 6.08 -1.37
N ILE A 328 -0.49 5.61 -0.17
CA ILE A 328 -0.94 6.50 0.92
C ILE A 328 0.20 7.44 1.37
N ALA A 329 1.44 6.97 1.45
CA ALA A 329 2.58 7.84 1.77
C ALA A 329 2.77 8.94 0.71
N LEU A 330 2.65 8.59 -0.59
CA LEU A 330 2.65 9.56 -1.70
C LEU A 330 1.51 10.57 -1.58
N ALA A 331 0.31 10.13 -1.21
CA ALA A 331 -0.84 11.01 -0.96
C ALA A 331 -0.56 12.00 0.18
N CYS A 332 -0.03 11.50 1.30
CA CYS A 332 0.32 12.31 2.47
C CYS A 332 1.34 13.41 2.13
N GLU A 333 2.38 13.10 1.36
CA GLU A 333 3.36 14.09 0.92
C GLU A 333 2.73 15.10 -0.04
N SER A 334 1.94 14.63 -1.01
CA SER A 334 1.23 15.51 -1.94
C SER A 334 0.35 16.53 -1.23
N PHE A 335 -0.42 16.12 -0.23
CA PHE A 335 -1.32 17.01 0.53
C PHE A 335 -0.58 18.11 1.30
N ARG A 336 0.70 17.90 1.65
CA ARG A 336 1.50 18.86 2.42
C ARG A 336 2.16 19.94 1.55
N HIS A 337 2.24 19.73 0.23
CA HIS A 337 2.86 20.68 -0.67
C HIS A 337 1.84 21.67 -1.24
N SER A 338 2.13 22.97 -1.10
CA SER A 338 1.24 24.10 -1.43
C SER A 338 0.79 24.23 -2.89
N GLY A 339 1.29 23.37 -3.79
CA GLY A 339 0.89 23.29 -5.19
C GLY A 339 -0.04 22.12 -5.52
N SER A 340 -0.41 21.28 -4.54
CA SER A 340 -1.34 20.17 -4.77
C SER A 340 -2.78 20.65 -4.63
N SER A 341 -3.57 20.48 -5.69
CA SER A 341 -5.02 20.71 -5.66
C SER A 341 -5.79 19.50 -5.16
N ALA A 342 -5.15 18.32 -5.06
CA ALA A 342 -5.81 17.09 -4.68
C ALA A 342 -6.06 17.07 -3.16
N ARG A 343 -7.31 16.81 -2.76
CA ARG A 343 -7.72 16.65 -1.36
C ARG A 343 -8.30 15.29 -1.06
N ASN A 344 -8.88 14.62 -2.06
CA ASN A 344 -9.38 13.25 -1.96
C ASN A 344 -8.54 12.35 -2.86
N CYS A 345 -7.86 11.37 -2.26
CA CYS A 345 -7.07 10.39 -2.99
C CYS A 345 -7.59 8.98 -2.73
N LEU A 346 -7.85 8.24 -3.80
CA LEU A 346 -8.21 6.83 -3.77
C LEU A 346 -6.99 5.99 -4.14
N VAL A 347 -6.56 5.10 -3.25
CA VAL A 347 -5.49 4.13 -3.52
C VAL A 347 -6.13 2.75 -3.64
N THR A 348 -5.93 2.09 -4.77
CA THR A 348 -6.56 0.78 -5.05
C THR A 348 -5.53 -0.29 -5.32
N ALA A 349 -5.88 -1.52 -4.94
CA ALA A 349 -5.06 -2.69 -5.21
C ALA A 349 -5.88 -3.91 -5.63
N SER A 350 -5.31 -4.68 -6.55
CA SER A 350 -5.85 -5.93 -7.06
C SER A 350 -4.83 -7.05 -6.88
N SER A 351 -5.11 -7.98 -5.99
CA SER A 351 -4.20 -9.11 -5.77
C SER A 351 -4.27 -10.14 -6.90
N VAL A 352 -3.28 -11.03 -6.98
CA VAL A 352 -3.28 -12.16 -7.93
C VAL A 352 -4.47 -13.09 -7.67
N GLY A 353 -4.75 -13.37 -6.40
CA GLY A 353 -5.97 -14.04 -5.97
C GLY A 353 -7.22 -13.15 -6.09
N HIS A 354 -8.24 -13.49 -5.33
CA HIS A 354 -9.56 -12.86 -5.47
C HIS A 354 -9.66 -11.45 -4.89
N ALA A 355 -8.78 -11.09 -3.95
CA ALA A 355 -8.95 -9.90 -3.12
C ALA A 355 -8.77 -8.59 -3.92
N ARG A 356 -9.72 -7.67 -3.77
CA ARG A 356 -9.68 -6.28 -4.26
C ARG A 356 -9.92 -5.33 -3.13
N ALA A 357 -9.25 -4.19 -3.15
CA ALA A 357 -9.42 -3.18 -2.12
C ALA A 357 -9.19 -1.75 -2.60
N ALA A 358 -9.80 -0.81 -1.90
CA ALA A 358 -9.68 0.61 -2.12
C ALA A 358 -9.65 1.36 -0.78
N VAL A 359 -8.71 2.30 -0.63
CA VAL A 359 -8.59 3.18 0.54
C VAL A 359 -8.78 4.61 0.09
N LEU A 360 -9.76 5.30 0.66
CA LEU A 360 -9.96 6.73 0.46
C LEU A 360 -9.26 7.49 1.59
N VAL A 361 -8.28 8.32 1.23
CA VAL A 361 -7.61 9.25 2.15
C VAL A 361 -7.91 10.69 1.77
N HIS A 362 -7.96 11.55 2.79
CA HIS A 362 -8.31 12.95 2.65
C HIS A 362 -7.24 13.85 3.26
N ALA A 363 -6.94 14.97 2.61
CA ALA A 363 -6.04 15.99 3.13
C ALA A 363 -6.57 16.55 4.45
N CYS A 364 -5.74 16.52 5.51
CA CYS A 364 -6.06 17.26 6.71
C CYS A 364 -5.91 18.76 6.41
N GLY A 365 -6.84 19.59 6.91
CA GLY A 365 -6.91 21.02 6.59
C GLY A 365 -5.56 21.74 6.70
N ALA A 366 -5.33 22.74 5.85
CA ALA A 366 -4.22 23.67 6.03
C ALA A 366 -4.30 24.31 7.43
N PRO A 367 -3.17 24.72 8.04
CA PRO A 367 -3.20 25.57 9.23
C PRO A 367 -3.91 26.89 8.87
N GLY A 368 -5.23 26.96 9.04
CA GLY A 368 -6.06 28.08 8.61
C GLY A 368 -7.57 27.92 8.79
N ASP A 369 -8.12 26.71 8.66
CA ASP A 369 -9.57 26.50 8.85
C ASP A 369 -9.91 26.15 10.31
N ALA A 370 -9.70 27.11 11.21
CA ALA A 370 -10.52 27.18 12.41
C ALA A 370 -11.82 27.89 12.00
N PRO A 371 -13.02 27.32 12.25
CA PRO A 371 -14.23 28.10 12.12
C PRO A 371 -14.13 29.24 13.13
N HIS A 372 -14.13 30.48 12.64
CA HIS A 372 -14.42 31.64 13.46
C HIS A 372 -15.86 31.48 13.98
N GLY A 373 -15.97 30.91 15.17
CA GLY A 373 -17.16 30.93 16.02
C GLY A 373 -16.87 31.83 17.21
#